data_AF-A0A5R8NXP6-F1
#
_entry.id   AF-A0A5R8NXP6-F1
#
_cell.length_a   1.000
_cell.length_b   1.000
_cell.length_c   1.000
_cell.angle_alpha   90.00
_cell.angle_beta   90.00
_cell.angle_gamma   90.00
#
_symmetry.space_group_name_H-M   'P 1'
#
loop_
_entity.id
_entity.type
_entity.pdbx_description
1 polymer ?
#
loop_
_entity_poly.entity_id
_entity_poly.type
_entity_poly.pdbx_seq_one_letter_code
_entity_poly.pdbx_strand_id
1 'polypeptide(L)' 'MTPLRDTHDLGPGHATRPQPCRIRVRFDDPPIELSYQDDRAVAARFALAAAALGLHVTIDQQLHRDLPALPCRGLWT' A
#
# COMPACT_ATOMS: atom_id res chain seq x y z
N MET A 1 4.25 46.88 24.10
CA MET A 1 5.15 46.31 23.09
C MET A 1 5.07 44.80 23.24
N THR A 2 4.40 44.13 22.31
CA THR A 2 4.22 42.66 22.33
C THR A 2 4.79 42.17 21.01
N PRO A 3 5.86 41.37 20.97
CA PRO A 3 6.30 40.82 19.71
C PRO A 3 5.36 39.71 19.26
N LEU A 4 5.16 39.74 17.95
CA LEU A 4 4.37 38.89 17.09
C LEU A 4 4.70 37.41 17.24
N ARG A 5 3.66 36.60 16.96
CA ARG A 5 3.66 35.19 16.58
C ARG A 5 4.93 34.77 15.82
N ASP A 6 5.71 33.86 16.40
CA ASP A 6 6.58 32.97 15.64
C ASP A 6 5.76 31.78 15.15
N THR A 7 5.38 31.88 13.90
CA THR A 7 4.95 30.79 13.03
C THR A 7 6.04 29.73 13.04
N HIS A 8 5.89 28.68 13.87
CA HIS A 8 6.69 27.49 13.71
C HIS A 8 6.25 26.77 12.44
N ASP A 9 7.03 27.06 11.41
CA ASP A 9 7.26 26.34 10.17
C ASP A 9 6.89 24.85 10.28
N LEU A 10 5.75 24.47 9.69
CA LEU A 10 5.41 23.07 9.44
C LEU A 10 6.33 22.58 8.32
N GLY A 11 7.49 22.06 8.72
CA GLY A 11 8.53 21.54 7.84
C GLY A 11 7.99 20.53 6.80
N PRO A 12 8.72 20.36 5.70
CA PRO A 12 8.23 19.70 4.49
C PRO A 12 7.80 18.27 4.82
N GLY A 13 6.64 17.89 4.28
CA GLY A 13 5.99 16.62 4.51
C GLY A 13 6.99 15.47 4.53
N HIS A 14 6.93 14.66 5.60
CA HIS A 14 7.55 13.36 5.63
C HIS A 14 7.06 12.59 4.42
N ALA A 15 7.83 12.60 3.32
CA ALA A 15 7.71 11.63 2.27
C ALA A 15 8.00 10.29 2.94
N THR A 16 6.93 9.66 3.44
CA THR A 16 6.99 8.36 4.10
C THR A 16 7.74 7.46 3.15
N ARG A 17 8.94 7.02 3.56
CA ARG A 17 9.75 6.15 2.71
C ARG A 17 8.86 4.98 2.26
N PRO A 18 8.95 4.55 0.99
CA PRO A 18 8.18 3.42 0.52
C PRO A 18 8.44 2.23 1.46
N GLN A 19 7.40 1.81 2.16
CA GLN A 19 7.44 0.64 3.03
C GLN A 19 6.80 -0.50 2.24
N PRO A 20 7.60 -1.39 1.64
CA PRO A 20 7.07 -2.52 0.92
C PRO A 20 6.29 -3.41 1.88
N CYS A 21 5.21 -3.99 1.39
CA CYS A 21 4.37 -4.92 2.13
C CYS A 21 3.99 -6.08 1.21
N ARG A 22 3.66 -7.22 1.82
CA ARG A 22 3.14 -8.38 1.09
C ARG A 22 1.64 -8.21 0.92
N ILE A 23 1.16 -8.55 -0.26
CA ILE A 23 -0.24 -8.52 -0.67
C ILE A 23 -0.62 -9.95 -1.04
N ARG A 24 -1.57 -10.53 -0.31
CA ARG A 24 -2.13 -11.86 -0.58
C ARG A 24 -3.53 -11.71 -1.13
N VAL A 25 -3.79 -12.28 -2.29
CA VAL A 25 -5.08 -12.26 -2.97
C VAL A 25 -5.61 -13.69 -3.01
N ARG A 26 -6.79 -13.91 -2.44
CA ARG A 26 -7.45 -15.22 -2.41
C ARG A 26 -8.73 -15.16 -3.23
N PHE A 27 -8.82 -16.09 -4.19
CA PHE A 27 -10.03 -16.41 -4.94
C PHE A 27 -10.69 -17.60 -4.25
N ASP A 28 -12.02 -17.61 -4.14
CA ASP A 28 -12.73 -18.71 -3.48
C ASP A 28 -13.05 -19.88 -4.44
N ASP A 29 -13.29 -19.59 -5.71
CA ASP A 29 -13.65 -20.59 -6.71
C ASP A 29 -13.04 -20.26 -8.10
N PRO A 30 -12.01 -21.03 -8.55
CA PRO A 30 -11.29 -22.03 -7.78
C PRO A 30 -10.48 -21.41 -6.64
N PRO A 31 -10.18 -22.17 -5.56
CA PRO A 31 -9.39 -21.69 -4.44
C PRO A 31 -7.93 -21.49 -4.85
N ILE A 32 -7.60 -20.26 -5.25
CA ILE A 32 -6.26 -19.86 -5.68
C ILE A 32 -5.79 -18.73 -4.78
N GLU A 33 -4.52 -18.78 -4.37
CA GLU A 33 -3.86 -17.70 -3.66
C GLU A 33 -2.67 -17.18 -4.46
N LEU A 34 -2.61 -15.86 -4.63
CA LEU A 34 -1.52 -15.16 -5.29
C LEU A 34 -0.86 -14.19 -4.30
N SER A 35 0.47 -14.14 -4.31
CA SER A 35 1.24 -13.24 -3.45
C SER A 35 2.06 -12.26 -4.28
N TYR A 36 1.98 -10.99 -3.91
CA TYR A 36 2.72 -9.88 -4.51
C TYR A 36 3.38 -9.05 -3.42
N GLN A 37 4.26 -8.14 -3.81
CA GLN A 37 4.73 -7.06 -2.97
C GLN A 37 4.54 -5.71 -3.67
N ASP A 38 4.23 -4.68 -2.90
CA ASP A 38 4.31 -3.30 -3.37
C ASP A 38 4.34 -2.34 -2.18
N ASP A 39 4.45 -1.06 -2.47
CA ASP A 39 4.36 -0.01 -1.46
C ASP A 39 2.98 -0.03 -0.80
N ARG A 40 2.94 0.24 0.51
CA ARG A 40 1.70 0.19 1.29
C ARG A 40 0.55 1.04 0.69
N ALA A 41 0.85 2.18 0.08
CA ALA A 41 -0.15 3.03 -0.57
C ALA A 41 -0.75 2.37 -1.83
N VAL A 42 0.10 1.76 -2.67
CA VAL A 42 -0.31 1.00 -3.85
C VAL A 42 -1.13 -0.22 -3.43
N ALA A 43 -0.64 -0.97 -2.43
CA ALA A 43 -1.32 -2.13 -1.86
C ALA A 43 -2.73 -1.79 -1.36
N ALA A 44 -2.89 -0.67 -0.65
CA ALA A 44 -4.17 -0.23 -0.11
C ALA A 44 -5.19 0.09 -1.22
N ARG A 45 -4.76 0.79 -2.29
CA ARG A 45 -5.61 1.12 -3.43
C ARG A 45 -6.04 -0.13 -4.19
N PHE A 46 -5.11 -1.03 -4.46
CA PHE A 46 -5.40 -2.32 -5.06
C PHE A 46 -6.41 -3.12 -4.21
N ALA A 47 -6.19 -3.22 -2.90
CA ALA A 47 -7.07 -3.98 -2.00
C ALA A 47 -8.50 -3.42 -1.99
N LEU A 48 -8.66 -2.10 -2.02
CA LEU A 48 -9.97 -1.46 -2.12
C LEU A 48 -10.70 -1.84 -3.42
N ALA A 49 -10.00 -1.76 -4.56
CA ALA A 49 -10.58 -2.13 -5.85
C ALA A 49 -10.89 -3.63 -5.94
N ALA A 50 -10.01 -4.48 -5.43
CA ALA A 50 -10.18 -5.93 -5.41
C ALA A 50 -11.36 -6.37 -4.51
N ALA A 51 -11.50 -5.74 -3.34
CA ALA A 51 -12.62 -6.00 -2.43
C ALA A 51 -13.97 -5.63 -3.08
N ALA A 52 -14.03 -4.55 -3.87
CA ALA A 52 -15.23 -4.17 -4.62
C ALA A 52 -15.63 -5.22 -5.68
N LEU A 53 -14.70 -6.08 -6.09
CA LEU A 53 -14.92 -7.20 -7.00
C LEU A 53 -15.15 -8.53 -6.26
N GLY A 54 -15.23 -8.52 -4.94
CA GLY A 54 -15.45 -9.71 -4.11
C GLY A 54 -14.19 -10.52 -3.82
N LEU A 55 -12.99 -10.00 -4.12
CA LEU A 55 -11.74 -10.69 -3.82
C LEU A 55 -11.30 -10.47 -2.37
N HIS A 56 -10.77 -11.53 -1.75
CA HIS A 56 -10.19 -11.45 -0.42
C HIS A 56 -8.74 -11.01 -0.50
N VAL A 57 -8.43 -9.81 0.02
CA VAL A 57 -7.06 -9.28 0.05
C VAL A 57 -6.57 -9.11 1.48
N THR A 58 -5.40 -9.65 1.79
CA THR A 58 -4.68 -9.44 3.06
C THR A 58 -3.37 -8.72 2.80
N ILE A 59 -3.06 -7.71 3.62
CA ILE A 59 -1.79 -6.96 3.55
C ILE A 59 -1.04 -7.13 4.86
N ASP A 60 0.21 -7.58 4.80
CA ASP A 60 1.07 -7.77 5.95
C ASP A 60 2.54 -7.41 5.66
N GLN A 61 3.41 -7.54 6.66
CA GLN A 61 4.84 -7.19 6.58
C GLN A 61 5.75 -8.41 6.33
N GLN A 62 5.18 -9.59 6.06
CA GLN A 62 5.96 -10.82 5.86
C GLN A 62 6.47 -10.90 4.41
N LEU A 63 7.44 -10.04 4.09
CA LEU A 63 8.09 -10.02 2.79
C LEU A 63 9.02 -11.23 2.59
N HIS A 64 9.00 -11.79 1.38
CA HIS A 64 10.01 -12.73 0.89
C HIS A 64 10.76 -12.09 -0.27
N ARG A 65 12.02 -12.49 -0.47
CA ARG A 65 12.95 -11.83 -1.40
C ARG A 65 12.47 -11.85 -2.86
N ASP A 66 11.66 -12.83 -3.22
CA ASP A 66 11.31 -13.15 -4.61
C ASP A 66 9.83 -12.87 -4.93
N LEU A 67 9.13 -12.10 -4.10
CA LEU A 67 7.76 -11.72 -4.42
C LEU A 67 7.72 -10.78 -5.64
N PRO A 68 6.88 -11.07 -6.65
CA PRO A 68 6.72 -10.17 -7.77
C PRO A 68 6.00 -8.88 -7.33
N ALA A 69 6.25 -7.79 -8.06
CA ALA A 69 5.44 -6.59 -7.92
C ALA A 69 3.98 -6.84 -8.33
N LEU A 70 3.05 -5.99 -7.89
CA LEU A 70 1.68 -6.07 -8.39
C LEU A 70 1.66 -5.92 -9.93
N PRO A 71 0.89 -6.77 -10.65
CA PRO A 71 0.69 -6.58 -12.07
C PRO A 71 0.01 -5.24 -12.32
N CYS A 72 0.38 -4.61 -13.42
CA CYS A 72 -0.15 -3.30 -13.80
C CYS A 72 0.01 -2.23 -12.70
N ARG A 73 1.12 -2.27 -11.95
CA ARG A 73 1.44 -1.34 -10.83
C ARG A 73 1.05 0.12 -11.08
N GLY A 74 1.29 0.62 -12.29
CA GLY A 74 0.98 2.01 -12.67
C GLY A 74 -0.52 2.39 -12.63
N LEU A 75 -1.43 1.42 -12.55
CA LEU A 75 -2.87 1.69 -12.35
C LEU A 75 -3.21 2.04 -10.88
N TRP A 76 -2.28 1.79 -9.96
CA TRP A 76 -2.49 1.90 -8.52
C TRP A 76 -1.67 3.04 -7.87
N THR A 77 -0.81 3.71 -8.65
CA THR A 77 0.08 4.81 -8.22
C THR A 77 -0.58 6.17 -8.21
#